data_AF-A0A7Y0JWK8-F1
#
_entry.id   AF-A0A7Y0JWK8-F1
#
_cell.length_a   1.000
_cell.length_b   1.000
_cell.length_c   1.000
_cell.angle_alpha   90.00
_cell.angle_beta   90.00
_cell.angle_gamma   90.00
#
_symmetry.space_group_name_H-M   'P 1'
#
loop_
_entity.id
_entity.type
_entity.pdbx_description
1 polymer ?
#
loop_
_entity_poly.entity_id
_entity_poly.type
_entity_poly.pdbx_seq_one_letter_code
_entity_poly.pdbx_strand_id
1 'polypeptide(L)'
;MSPFAAWTVSIAATAASTWALDAFAAVAGGGLVASGLLDDLGHRWVLVFLVVSYAAWAAGLRANLLANGKLLAATGTSTNVLSKAAYDLVRGRRAKRVAAAVAYTGTEIAKEVPYYAAAFGAAAVTDTITADEALIFLGGANLGAAFYEVVVAKLTVAILRRRGQARPNATKSASAI
;
A
#
# COMPACT_ATOMS: atom_id res chain seq x y z
N MET A 1 -0.59 -1.11 24.59
CA MET A 1 -0.99 -2.36 23.91
C MET A 1 0.07 -3.40 24.25
N SER A 2 -0.32 -4.63 24.59
CA SER A 2 0.67 -5.70 24.81
C SER A 2 1.33 -6.09 23.48
N PRO A 3 2.56 -6.67 23.50
CA PRO A 3 3.23 -7.12 22.29
C PRO A 3 2.42 -8.14 21.48
N PHE A 4 1.76 -9.07 22.17
CA PHE A 4 0.89 -10.07 21.56
C PHE A 4 -0.28 -9.42 20.81
N ALA A 5 -1.01 -8.51 21.46
CA ALA A 5 -2.11 -7.81 20.82
C ALA A 5 -1.64 -6.99 19.60
N ALA A 6 -0.46 -6.36 19.66
CA ALA A 6 0.09 -5.63 18.53
C ALA A 6 0.44 -6.55 17.34
N TRP A 7 0.90 -7.77 17.61
CA TRP A 7 1.12 -8.79 16.58
C TRP A 7 -0.19 -9.28 15.97
N THR A 8 -1.19 -9.64 16.78
CA THR A 8 -2.51 -10.07 16.29
C THR A 8 -3.13 -9.01 15.39
N VAL A 9 -3.12 -7.74 15.82
CA VAL A 9 -3.63 -6.63 15.01
C VAL A 9 -2.85 -6.49 13.71
N SER A 10 -1.53 -6.68 13.72
CA SER A 10 -0.71 -6.53 12.51
C SER A 10 -0.94 -7.66 11.51
N ILE A 11 -1.15 -8.89 11.98
CA ILE A 11 -1.51 -10.02 11.12
C ILE A 11 -2.87 -9.78 10.46
N ALA A 12 -3.88 -9.42 11.27
CA ALA A 12 -5.22 -9.13 10.77
C ALA A 12 -5.22 -7.93 9.80
N ALA A 13 -4.49 -6.86 10.13
CA ALA A 13 -4.35 -5.70 9.27
C ALA A 13 -3.61 -6.01 7.97
N THR A 14 -2.60 -6.89 8.00
CA THR A 14 -1.89 -7.33 6.79
C THR A 14 -2.84 -8.05 5.85
N ALA A 15 -3.57 -9.06 6.36
CA ALA A 15 -4.54 -9.77 5.55
C ALA A 15 -5.61 -8.82 4.99
N ALA A 16 -6.26 -8.04 5.85
CA ALA A 16 -7.32 -7.12 5.43
C ALA A 16 -6.83 -6.09 4.40
N SER A 17 -5.64 -5.52 4.60
CA SER A 17 -5.10 -4.50 3.67
C SER A 17 -4.72 -5.09 2.33
N THR A 18 -4.15 -6.30 2.30
CA THR A 18 -3.81 -6.97 1.04
C THR A 18 -5.06 -7.25 0.23
N TRP A 19 -6.06 -7.94 0.80
CA TRP A 19 -7.28 -8.27 0.07
C TRP A 19 -8.06 -7.03 -0.39
N ALA A 20 -8.16 -6.00 0.46
CA ALA A 20 -8.86 -4.78 0.11
C ALA A 20 -8.15 -3.99 -1.00
N LEU A 21 -6.83 -3.90 -0.94
CA LEU A 21 -6.03 -3.23 -1.97
C LEU A 21 -6.13 -3.98 -3.31
N ASP A 22 -5.92 -5.30 -3.29
CA ASP A 22 -5.92 -6.15 -4.48
C ASP A 22 -7.27 -6.13 -5.19
N ALA A 23 -8.37 -6.21 -4.41
CA ALA A 23 -9.72 -6.09 -4.96
C ALA A 23 -9.99 -4.70 -5.55
N PHE A 24 -9.60 -3.62 -4.85
CA PHE A 24 -9.79 -2.26 -5.35
C PHE A 24 -8.99 -2.00 -6.62
N ALA A 25 -7.73 -2.45 -6.66
CA ALA A 25 -6.86 -2.34 -7.82
C ALA A 25 -7.42 -3.13 -9.01
N ALA A 26 -7.85 -4.38 -8.80
CA ALA A 26 -8.46 -5.19 -9.86
C ALA A 26 -9.74 -4.55 -10.43
N VAL A 27 -10.60 -3.99 -9.57
CA VAL A 27 -11.81 -3.27 -10.01
C VAL A 27 -11.45 -2.00 -10.80
N ALA A 28 -10.45 -1.24 -10.37
CA ALA A 28 -9.98 -0.07 -11.09
C ALA A 28 -9.40 -0.42 -12.48
N GLY A 29 -8.56 -1.47 -12.54
CA GLY A 29 -8.00 -1.98 -13.79
C GLY A 29 -9.07 -2.50 -14.75
N GLY A 30 -9.93 -3.39 -14.27
CA GLY A 30 -11.02 -3.96 -15.06
C GLY A 30 -12.04 -2.91 -15.50
N GLY A 31 -12.35 -1.94 -14.62
CA GLY A 31 -13.22 -0.82 -14.95
C GLY A 31 -12.63 0.11 -16.03
N LEU A 32 -11.30 0.33 -16.00
CA LEU A 32 -10.64 1.13 -17.04
C LEU A 32 -10.70 0.44 -18.41
N VAL A 33 -10.38 -0.85 -18.48
CA VAL A 33 -10.52 -1.64 -19.73
C VAL A 33 -11.98 -1.64 -20.19
N ALA A 34 -12.93 -1.98 -19.32
CA ALA A 34 -14.35 -2.06 -19.67
C ALA A 34 -14.95 -0.71 -20.10
N SER A 35 -14.33 0.41 -19.72
CA SER A 35 -14.79 1.75 -20.11
C SER A 35 -14.45 2.11 -21.57
N GLY A 36 -13.50 1.42 -22.18
CA GLY A 36 -13.00 1.73 -23.52
C GLY A 36 -12.27 3.08 -23.65
N LEU A 37 -11.98 3.75 -22.53
CA LEU A 37 -11.44 5.12 -22.52
C LEU A 37 -10.09 5.25 -23.25
N LEU A 38 -9.36 4.14 -23.38
CA LEU A 38 -8.01 4.08 -23.95
C LEU A 38 -7.94 3.16 -25.19
N ASP A 39 -9.07 2.78 -25.79
CA ASP A 39 -9.09 1.79 -26.90
C ASP A 39 -8.39 2.30 -28.17
N ASP A 40 -8.49 3.60 -28.45
CA ASP A 40 -7.87 4.23 -29.62
C ASP A 40 -6.41 4.65 -29.37
N LEU A 41 -5.85 4.34 -28.20
CA LEU A 41 -4.51 4.72 -27.84
C LEU A 41 -3.51 3.80 -28.53
N GLY A 42 -2.67 4.35 -29.42
CA GLY A 42 -1.61 3.55 -30.04
C GLY A 42 -0.66 2.95 -28.99
N HIS A 43 -0.16 1.72 -29.23
CA HIS A 43 0.66 0.93 -28.30
C HIS A 43 1.77 1.72 -27.57
N ARG A 44 2.48 2.62 -28.28
CA ARG A 44 3.51 3.47 -27.66
C ARG A 44 2.97 4.31 -26.49
N TRP A 45 1.77 4.85 -26.63
CA TRP A 45 1.13 5.63 -25.59
C TRP A 45 0.57 4.76 -24.46
N VAL A 46 0.17 3.52 -24.75
CA VAL A 46 -0.18 2.52 -23.72
C VAL A 46 1.03 2.22 -22.83
N LEU A 47 2.22 2.07 -23.42
CA LEU A 47 3.46 1.91 -22.65
C LEU A 47 3.81 3.14 -21.81
N VAL A 48 3.62 4.36 -22.36
CA VAL A 48 3.82 5.60 -21.59
C VAL A 48 2.84 5.67 -20.41
N PHE A 49 1.56 5.34 -20.65
CA PHE A 49 0.54 5.27 -19.62
C PHE A 49 0.94 4.29 -18.50
N LEU A 50 1.41 3.09 -18.87
CA LEU A 50 1.90 2.11 -17.92
C LEU A 50 3.05 2.66 -17.06
N VAL A 51 4.08 3.26 -17.68
CA VAL A 51 5.22 3.83 -16.95
C VAL A 51 4.76 4.93 -15.98
N VAL A 52 3.86 5.82 -16.41
CA VAL A 52 3.31 6.87 -15.55
C VAL A 52 2.50 6.28 -14.40
N SER A 53 1.73 5.22 -14.64
CA SER A 53 0.97 4.54 -13.59
C SER A 53 1.88 3.91 -12.53
N TYR A 54 3.04 3.35 -12.90
CA TYR A 54 4.03 2.87 -11.93
C TYR A 54 4.64 3.99 -11.09
N ALA A 55 4.87 5.15 -11.70
CA ALA A 55 5.32 6.32 -10.96
C ALA A 55 4.27 6.77 -9.93
N ALA A 56 2.98 6.74 -10.31
CA ALA A 56 1.87 7.03 -9.40
C ALA A 56 1.78 6.00 -8.26
N TRP A 57 1.89 4.71 -8.57
CA TRP A 57 1.95 3.62 -7.59
C TRP A 57 3.11 3.81 -6.62
N ALA A 58 4.33 4.08 -7.10
CA ALA A 58 5.49 4.33 -6.25
C ALA A 58 5.29 5.54 -5.32
N ALA A 59 4.59 6.58 -5.77
CA ALA A 59 4.23 7.73 -4.94
C ALA A 59 3.20 7.35 -3.85
N GLY A 60 2.21 6.52 -4.18
CA GLY A 60 1.26 5.92 -3.24
C GLY A 60 1.97 5.09 -2.17
N LEU A 61 2.85 4.19 -2.60
CA LEU A 61 3.62 3.31 -1.73
C LEU A 61 4.48 4.13 -0.78
N ARG A 62 5.15 5.18 -1.29
CA ARG A 62 5.92 6.09 -0.44
C ARG A 62 5.06 6.75 0.64
N ALA A 63 3.84 7.19 0.32
CA ALA A 63 2.93 7.75 1.30
C ALA A 63 2.54 6.71 2.36
N ASN A 64 2.26 5.48 1.93
CA ASN A 64 1.90 4.36 2.79
C ASN A 64 3.04 3.95 3.73
N LEU A 65 4.28 3.83 3.21
CA LEU A 65 5.48 3.54 4.01
C LEU A 65 5.69 4.57 5.13
N LEU A 66 5.50 5.85 4.82
CA LEU A 66 5.60 6.94 5.81
C LEU A 66 4.50 6.84 6.89
N ALA A 67 3.27 6.49 6.50
CA ALA A 67 2.16 6.31 7.42
C ALA A 67 2.35 5.06 8.30
N ASN A 68 2.75 3.93 7.70
CA ASN A 68 3.05 2.69 8.42
C ASN A 68 4.21 2.86 9.39
N GLY A 69 5.27 3.60 9.02
CA GLY A 69 6.36 3.92 9.93
C GLY A 69 5.91 4.75 11.14
N LYS A 70 4.95 5.67 10.97
CA LYS A 70 4.32 6.42 12.08
C LYS A 70 3.43 5.52 12.94
N LEU A 71 2.67 4.61 12.31
CA LEU A 71 1.85 3.63 13.01
C LEU A 71 2.71 2.72 13.89
N LEU A 72 3.74 2.08 13.33
CA LEU A 72 4.71 1.26 14.05
C LEU A 72 5.33 2.01 15.24
N ALA A 73 5.76 3.25 15.04
CA ALA A 73 6.37 4.05 16.10
C ALA A 73 5.37 4.42 17.22
N ALA A 74 4.08 4.61 16.89
CA ALA A 74 3.07 5.06 17.84
C ALA A 74 2.37 3.90 18.58
N THR A 75 2.18 2.76 17.92
CA THR A 75 1.33 1.66 18.42
C THR A 75 2.04 0.32 18.48
N GLY A 76 3.19 0.17 17.81
CA GLY A 76 3.85 -1.12 17.61
C GLY A 76 3.16 -2.03 16.59
N THR A 77 2.16 -1.54 15.85
CA THR A 77 1.41 -2.30 14.84
C THR A 77 1.80 -1.89 13.42
N SER A 78 1.60 -2.78 12.45
CA SER A 78 1.83 -2.51 11.03
C SER A 78 0.73 -3.12 10.16
N THR A 79 0.50 -2.54 8.99
CA THR A 79 -0.30 -3.16 7.91
C THR A 79 0.51 -4.20 7.12
N ASN A 80 1.73 -4.49 7.54
CA ASN A 80 2.59 -5.48 6.92
C ASN A 80 3.40 -6.26 7.97
N VAL A 81 3.13 -7.57 8.04
CA VAL A 81 3.71 -8.44 9.07
C VAL A 81 5.24 -8.56 8.97
N LEU A 82 5.81 -8.55 7.77
CA LEU A 82 7.27 -8.61 7.58
C LEU A 82 7.93 -7.27 7.94
N SER A 83 7.27 -6.15 7.62
CA SER A 83 7.67 -4.82 8.06
C SER A 83 7.75 -4.74 9.58
N LYS A 84 6.73 -5.27 10.28
CA LYS A 84 6.74 -5.35 11.74
C LYS A 84 7.85 -6.25 12.27
N ALA A 85 8.01 -7.45 11.71
CA ALA A 85 9.07 -8.38 12.10
C ALA A 85 10.45 -7.70 12.01
N ALA A 86 10.74 -7.09 10.86
CA ALA A 86 12.00 -6.38 10.62
C ALA A 86 12.19 -5.19 11.58
N TYR A 87 11.12 -4.45 11.89
CA TYR A 87 11.15 -3.35 12.86
C TYR A 87 11.49 -3.83 14.28
N ASP A 88 10.98 -4.98 14.69
CA ASP A 88 11.16 -5.50 16.05
C ASP A 88 12.53 -6.19 16.23
N LEU A 89 13.10 -6.78 15.17
CA LEU A 89 14.40 -7.47 15.20
C LEU A 89 15.61 -6.53 15.26
N VAL A 90 15.50 -5.32 14.72
CA VAL A 90 16.64 -4.40 14.59
C VAL A 90 16.72 -3.44 15.78
N ARG A 91 17.94 -3.07 16.21
CA ARG A 91 18.13 -2.03 17.25
C ARG A 91 18.42 -0.66 16.62
N GLY A 92 18.02 0.40 17.32
CA GLY A 92 18.26 1.79 16.89
C GLY A 92 17.17 2.34 15.97
N ARG A 93 16.76 3.60 16.23
CA ARG A 93 15.58 4.21 15.58
C ARG A 93 15.70 4.30 14.05
N ARG A 94 16.89 4.63 13.52
CA ARG A 94 17.10 4.75 12.08
C ARG A 94 17.08 3.39 11.39
N ALA A 95 17.81 2.41 11.94
CA ALA A 95 17.90 1.08 11.37
C ALA A 95 16.54 0.36 11.37
N LYS A 96 15.75 0.49 12.45
CA LYS A 96 14.36 0.01 12.51
C LYS A 96 13.48 0.55 11.38
N ARG A 97 13.54 1.86 11.10
CA ARG A 97 12.75 2.50 10.03
C ARG A 97 13.14 1.97 8.66
N VAL A 98 14.44 1.82 8.40
CA VAL A 98 14.95 1.31 7.12
C VAL A 98 14.57 -0.15 6.93
N ALA A 99 14.82 -1.00 7.93
CA ALA A 99 14.50 -2.43 7.85
C ALA A 99 12.99 -2.66 7.61
N ALA A 100 12.14 -1.94 8.33
CA ALA A 100 10.69 -1.99 8.13
C ALA A 100 10.26 -1.55 6.73
N ALA A 101 10.85 -0.46 6.20
CA ALA A 101 10.55 0.03 4.87
C ALA A 101 11.01 -0.93 3.77
N VAL A 102 12.20 -1.51 3.91
CA VAL A 102 12.74 -2.51 2.97
C VAL A 102 11.86 -3.76 2.96
N ALA A 103 11.51 -4.29 4.13
CA ALA A 103 10.67 -5.48 4.22
C ALA A 103 9.28 -5.24 3.62
N TYR A 104 8.67 -4.08 3.87
CA TYR A 104 7.39 -3.70 3.27
C TYR A 104 7.51 -3.59 1.74
N THR A 105 8.50 -2.84 1.26
CA THR A 105 8.71 -2.64 -0.19
C THR A 105 8.95 -3.97 -0.89
N GLY A 106 9.74 -4.86 -0.28
CA GLY A 106 10.00 -6.20 -0.82
C GLY A 106 8.74 -7.04 -0.96
N THR A 107 7.83 -7.00 0.02
CA THR A 107 6.54 -7.70 -0.11
C THR A 107 5.64 -7.12 -1.18
N GLU A 108 5.62 -5.79 -1.35
CA GLU A 108 4.80 -5.16 -2.39
C GLU A 108 5.32 -5.55 -3.78
N ILE A 109 6.63 -5.49 -4.00
CA ILE A 109 7.26 -5.96 -5.24
C ILE A 109 6.97 -7.45 -5.49
N ALA A 110 7.01 -8.28 -4.45
CA ALA A 110 6.73 -9.71 -4.59
C ALA A 110 5.27 -9.99 -5.00
N LYS A 111 4.31 -9.14 -4.58
CA LYS A 111 2.91 -9.27 -5.00
C LYS A 111 2.69 -8.91 -6.47
N GLU A 112 3.50 -8.04 -7.06
CA GLU A 112 3.38 -7.66 -8.47
C GLU A 112 3.66 -8.83 -9.43
N VAL A 113 4.52 -9.79 -9.03
CA VAL A 113 4.91 -10.92 -9.89
C VAL A 113 3.71 -11.77 -10.34
N PRO A 114 2.81 -12.23 -9.43
CA PRO A 114 1.56 -12.87 -9.83
C PRO A 114 0.66 -12.01 -10.73
N TYR A 115 0.62 -10.69 -10.52
CA TYR A 115 -0.22 -9.79 -11.34
C TYR A 115 0.27 -9.72 -12.78
N TYR A 116 1.57 -9.59 -13.00
CA TYR A 116 2.14 -9.66 -14.36
C TYR A 116 1.89 -11.02 -14.99
N ALA A 117 2.16 -12.10 -14.25
CA ALA A 117 1.97 -13.45 -14.76
C ALA A 117 0.51 -13.71 -15.15
N ALA A 118 -0.46 -13.22 -14.37
CA ALA A 118 -1.87 -13.35 -14.68
C ALA A 118 -2.29 -12.49 -15.88
N ALA A 119 -1.88 -11.21 -15.93
CA ALA A 119 -2.27 -10.30 -17.01
C ALA A 119 -1.69 -10.74 -18.36
N PHE A 120 -0.39 -11.02 -18.43
CA PHE A 120 0.25 -11.50 -19.65
C PHE A 120 -0.08 -12.96 -19.96
N GLY A 121 -0.28 -13.78 -18.93
CA GLY A 121 -0.74 -15.16 -19.11
C GLY A 121 -2.12 -15.19 -19.76
N ALA A 122 -3.06 -14.35 -19.30
CA ALA A 122 -4.38 -14.23 -19.92
C ALA A 122 -4.27 -13.83 -21.39
N ALA A 123 -3.50 -12.78 -21.72
CA ALA A 123 -3.29 -12.34 -23.09
C ALA A 123 -2.59 -13.40 -23.98
N ALA A 124 -1.77 -14.27 -23.39
CA ALA A 124 -1.06 -15.33 -24.12
C ALA A 124 -1.92 -16.57 -24.41
N VAL A 125 -2.98 -16.80 -23.63
CA VAL A 125 -3.82 -18.02 -23.73
C VAL A 125 -5.23 -17.76 -24.27
N THR A 126 -5.60 -16.51 -24.54
CA THR A 126 -6.88 -16.16 -25.15
C THR A 126 -6.74 -15.15 -26.27
N ASP A 127 -7.55 -15.31 -27.32
CA ASP A 127 -7.66 -14.34 -28.42
C ASP A 127 -8.56 -13.14 -28.06
N THR A 128 -9.29 -13.22 -26.94
CA THR A 128 -10.19 -12.15 -26.48
C THR A 128 -9.51 -11.05 -25.68
N ILE A 129 -8.29 -11.26 -25.19
CA ILE A 129 -7.55 -10.27 -24.41
C ILE A 129 -6.30 -9.91 -25.18
N THR A 130 -6.28 -8.68 -25.70
CA THR A 130 -5.12 -8.13 -26.38
C THR A 130 -4.01 -7.76 -25.39
N ALA A 131 -2.79 -7.64 -25.89
CA ALA A 131 -1.66 -7.15 -25.10
C ALA A 131 -1.93 -5.72 -24.57
N ASP A 132 -2.57 -4.87 -25.38
CA ASP A 132 -2.88 -3.50 -24.97
C ASP A 132 -3.91 -3.46 -23.84
N GLU A 133 -4.97 -4.29 -23.88
CA GLU A 133 -5.93 -4.41 -22.78
C GLU A 133 -5.26 -4.91 -21.50
N ALA A 134 -4.33 -5.87 -21.58
CA ALA A 134 -3.58 -6.34 -20.43
C ALA A 134 -2.70 -5.24 -19.82
N LEU A 135 -2.06 -4.41 -20.65
CA LEU A 135 -1.27 -3.27 -20.20
C LEU A 135 -2.14 -2.15 -19.62
N ILE A 136 -3.30 -1.87 -20.22
CA ILE A 136 -4.28 -0.90 -19.72
C ILE A 136 -4.83 -1.37 -18.36
N PHE A 137 -5.15 -2.66 -18.22
CA PHE A 137 -5.58 -3.26 -16.96
C PHE A 137 -4.53 -3.04 -15.86
N LEU A 138 -3.26 -3.36 -16.13
CA LEU A 138 -2.16 -3.14 -15.19
C LEU A 138 -2.02 -1.65 -14.82
N GLY A 139 -2.11 -0.76 -15.80
CA GLY A 139 -2.03 0.67 -15.55
C GLY A 139 -3.19 1.20 -14.70
N GLY A 140 -4.42 0.74 -14.95
CA GLY A 140 -5.59 1.07 -14.12
C GLY A 140 -5.47 0.51 -12.70
N ALA A 141 -4.96 -0.71 -12.55
CA ALA A 141 -4.70 -1.33 -11.25
C ALA A 141 -3.66 -0.54 -10.44
N ASN A 142 -2.56 -0.12 -11.06
CA ASN A 142 -1.55 0.75 -10.45
C ASN A 142 -2.15 2.06 -9.94
N LEU A 143 -2.99 2.72 -10.75
CA LEU A 143 -3.67 3.96 -10.34
C LEU A 143 -4.63 3.74 -9.18
N GLY A 144 -5.40 2.63 -9.21
CA GLY A 144 -6.30 2.23 -8.14
C GLY A 144 -5.55 1.99 -6.83
N ALA A 145 -4.47 1.20 -6.87
CA ALA A 145 -3.59 0.94 -5.73
C ALA A 145 -2.99 2.25 -5.19
N ALA A 146 -2.44 3.11 -6.06
CA ALA A 146 -1.88 4.40 -5.67
C ALA A 146 -2.90 5.26 -4.91
N PHE A 147 -4.13 5.35 -5.44
CA PHE A 147 -5.21 6.09 -4.81
C PHE A 147 -5.58 5.50 -3.45
N TYR A 148 -5.79 4.19 -3.38
CA TYR A 148 -6.13 3.47 -2.15
C TYR A 148 -5.08 3.73 -1.05
N GLU A 149 -3.80 3.56 -1.39
CA GLU A 149 -2.68 3.75 -0.47
C GLU A 149 -2.58 5.18 0.04
N VAL A 150 -2.75 6.19 -0.82
CA VAL A 150 -2.76 7.59 -0.40
C VAL A 150 -3.92 7.88 0.57
N VAL A 151 -5.10 7.34 0.29
CA VAL A 151 -6.28 7.51 1.16
C VAL A 151 -6.04 6.87 2.51
N VAL A 152 -5.60 5.60 2.55
CA VAL A 152 -5.30 4.90 3.80
C VAL A 152 -4.20 5.64 4.58
N ALA A 153 -3.12 6.05 3.92
CA ALA A 153 -2.03 6.80 4.55
C ALA A 153 -2.52 8.10 5.22
N LYS A 154 -3.37 8.87 4.51
CA LYS A 154 -3.97 10.11 5.05
C LYS A 154 -4.86 9.81 6.26
N LEU A 155 -5.70 8.78 6.17
CA LEU A 155 -6.58 8.37 7.27
C LEU A 155 -5.78 7.91 8.50
N THR A 156 -4.76 7.07 8.31
CA THR A 156 -3.87 6.64 9.40
C THR A 156 -3.24 7.84 10.10
N VAL A 157 -2.68 8.79 9.35
CA VAL A 157 -2.05 9.98 9.93
C VAL A 157 -3.08 10.85 10.66
N ALA A 158 -4.28 11.03 10.11
CA ALA A 158 -5.35 11.81 10.76
C ALA A 158 -5.79 11.17 12.09
N ILE A 159 -6.00 9.85 12.11
CA ILE A 159 -6.38 9.10 13.32
C ILE A 159 -5.30 9.20 14.39
N LEU A 160 -4.02 9.04 14.02
CA LEU A 160 -2.90 9.17 14.94
C LEU A 160 -2.79 10.58 15.53
N ARG A 161 -3.00 11.63 14.72
CA ARG A 161 -3.01 13.02 15.18
C ARG A 161 -4.12 13.28 16.21
N ARG A 162 -5.35 12.85 15.92
CA ARG A 162 -6.49 12.99 16.84
C ARG A 162 -6.23 12.30 18.18
N ARG A 163 -5.66 11.09 18.16
CA ARG A 163 -5.29 10.36 19.39
C ARG A 163 -4.16 11.04 20.19
N GLY A 164 -3.21 11.67 19.50
CA GLY A 164 -2.15 12.46 20.15
C GLY A 164 -2.67 13.73 20.83
N GLN A 165 -3.63 14.42 20.22
CA GLN A 165 -4.26 15.63 20.77
C GLN A 165 -5.23 15.32 21.93
N ALA A 166 -5.89 14.16 21.92
CA ALA A 166 -6.79 13.72 22.98
C ALA A 166 -6.09 13.29 24.29
N ARG A 167 -4.74 13.37 24.36
CA ARG A 167 -3.98 13.26 25.61
C ARG A 167 -3.52 14.65 26.08
N PRO A 168 -4.38 15.49 26.68
CA PRO A 168 -3.93 16.69 27.37
C PRO A 168 -3.12 16.31 28.62
N ASN A 169 -2.10 17.12 28.92
CA ASN A 169 -1.17 16.99 30.04
C ASN A 169 -1.89 16.73 31.37
N ALA A 170 -1.93 15.47 31.84
CA ALA A 170 -2.33 15.10 33.19
C ALA A 170 -1.29 15.48 34.27
N THR A 171 -0.33 16.35 33.94
CA THR A 171 0.85 16.67 34.78
C THR A 171 1.02 18.17 35.04
N LYS A 172 -0.07 18.95 35.08
CA LYS A 172 -0.02 20.36 35.53
C LYS A 172 -0.89 20.71 36.73
N SER A 173 -1.39 19.73 37.48
CA SER A 173 -2.27 20.00 38.65
C SER A 173 -1.76 19.46 39.99
N ALA A 174 -0.47 19.10 40.10
CA ALA A 174 0.09 18.53 41.34
C ALA A 174 1.27 19.34 41.92
N SER A 175 1.35 20.65 41.65
CA SER A 175 2.36 21.54 42.25
C SER A 175 1.76 22.79 42.91
N ALA A 176 0.50 22.72 43.34
CA ALA A 176 -0.17 23.84 43.99
C ALA A 176 -1.05 23.36 45.15
N ILE A 177 -0.46 22.63 46.11
CA ILE A 177 -0.89 22.57 47.52
C ILE A 177 0.36 22.36 48.37
#